data_AF-A0A7V9BSQ0-F1
#
_entry.id   AF-A0A7V9BSQ0-F1
#
_cell.length_a   1.000
_cell.length_b   1.000
_cell.length_c   1.000
_cell.angle_alpha   90.00
_cell.angle_beta   90.00
_cell.angle_gamma   90.00
#
_symmetry.space_group_name_H-M   'P 1'
#
loop_
_entity.id
_entity.type
_entity.pdbx_description
1 polymer ?
#
loop_
_entity_poly.entity_id
_entity_poly.type
_entity_poly.pdbx_seq_one_letter_code
_entity_poly.pdbx_strand_id
1 'polypeptide(L)'
;MTRRRFALDHNFPSPILDALAEVLPMAELVPVREIDRTWAELDDWELLSALAAHERGWDGLITNDEAMLSLPKEMTVLDQTGLTLVVAKGEGHNPVRAVGTLLCHLSHVCHQTTPGTAQIWRLSVAQRKPESAYEYLERIAARSKTTVAKLVVEHKVRDLGRSRT
;
A
#
# COMPACT_ATOMS: atom_id res chain seq x y z
N MET A 1 18.33 -0.56 10.22
CA MET A 1 17.40 0.37 9.54
C MET A 1 16.52 0.97 10.60
N THR A 2 16.30 2.29 10.57
CA THR A 2 15.36 2.94 11.50
C THR A 2 13.93 2.61 11.07
N ARG A 3 13.13 2.12 12.00
CA ARG A 3 11.71 1.83 11.76
C ARG A 3 10.97 3.15 11.53
N ARG A 4 10.23 3.26 10.42
CA ARG A 4 9.42 4.44 10.11
C ARG A 4 8.08 4.39 10.79
N ARG A 5 7.64 5.48 11.39
CA ARG A 5 6.37 5.58 12.10
C ARG A 5 5.38 6.42 11.30
N PHE A 6 4.31 5.78 10.85
CA PHE A 6 3.25 6.43 10.09
C PHE A 6 1.92 6.34 10.84
N ALA A 7 1.22 7.46 10.91
CA ALA A 7 -0.17 7.48 11.30
C ALA A 7 -1.03 6.95 10.15
N LEU A 8 -2.05 6.17 10.47
CA LEU A 8 -3.04 5.69 9.52
C LEU A 8 -4.35 6.41 9.72
N ASP A 9 -4.86 6.93 8.63
CA ASP A 9 -6.19 7.53 8.58
C ASP A 9 -7.30 6.53 8.97
N HIS A 10 -8.46 7.06 9.38
CA HIS A 10 -9.60 6.32 9.94
C HIS A 10 -10.15 5.22 9.01
N ASN A 11 -9.90 5.33 7.70
CA ASN A 11 -10.37 4.40 6.69
C ASN A 11 -9.55 3.11 6.57
N PHE A 12 -8.46 2.97 7.34
CA PHE A 12 -7.68 1.73 7.36
C PHE A 12 -8.23 0.73 8.40
N PRO A 13 -8.49 -0.54 8.01
CA PRO A 13 -9.13 -1.52 8.89
C PRO A 13 -8.14 -2.13 9.90
N SER A 14 -8.31 -1.83 11.19
CA SER A 14 -7.46 -2.40 12.27
C SER A 14 -7.23 -3.91 12.21
N PRO A 15 -8.23 -4.78 11.95
CA PRO A 15 -7.99 -6.24 11.96
C PRO A 15 -6.91 -6.70 10.97
N ILE A 16 -6.77 -6.00 9.83
CA ILE A 16 -5.74 -6.33 8.84
C ILE A 16 -4.37 -5.83 9.31
N LEU A 17 -4.33 -4.65 9.94
CA LEU A 17 -3.11 -4.04 10.44
C LEU A 17 -2.53 -4.84 11.61
N ASP A 18 -3.39 -5.27 12.54
CA ASP A 18 -3.00 -6.06 13.71
C ASP A 18 -2.37 -7.39 13.27
N ALA A 19 -2.99 -8.06 12.30
CA ALA A 19 -2.47 -9.31 11.74
C ALA A 19 -1.11 -9.14 11.04
N LEU A 20 -0.77 -7.92 10.61
CA LEU A 20 0.47 -7.63 9.88
C LEU A 20 1.56 -7.00 10.75
N ALA A 21 1.24 -6.58 11.98
CA ALA A 21 2.15 -5.85 12.85
C ALA A 21 3.48 -6.61 13.10
N GLU A 22 3.42 -7.94 13.22
CA GLU A 22 4.59 -8.80 13.46
C GLU A 22 5.48 -9.00 12.22
N VAL A 23 4.94 -8.79 11.02
CA VAL A 23 5.65 -9.05 9.75
C VAL A 23 6.17 -7.77 9.07
N LEU A 24 5.98 -6.60 9.69
CA LEU A 24 6.40 -5.30 9.17
C LEU A 24 7.53 -4.68 10.01
N PRO A 25 8.77 -5.22 9.98
CA PRO A 25 9.86 -4.74 10.84
C PRO A 25 10.32 -3.31 10.51
N MET A 26 10.07 -2.84 9.29
CA MET A 26 10.51 -1.51 8.83
C MET A 26 9.52 -0.39 9.12
N ALA A 27 8.28 -0.71 9.51
CA ALA A 27 7.22 0.27 9.71
C ALA A 27 6.49 0.05 11.03
N GLU A 28 6.15 1.12 11.70
CA GLU A 28 5.15 1.18 12.77
C GLU A 28 3.95 1.93 12.19
N LEU A 29 2.85 1.21 11.99
CA LEU A 29 1.63 1.78 11.44
C LEU A 29 0.62 1.88 12.57
N VAL A 30 0.15 3.08 12.88
CA VAL A 30 -0.73 3.30 14.04
C VAL A 30 -1.97 4.07 13.59
N PRO A 31 -3.18 3.53 13.75
CA PRO A 31 -4.41 4.26 13.51
C PRO A 31 -4.47 5.56 14.32
N VAL A 32 -4.88 6.67 13.70
CA VAL A 32 -4.98 7.99 14.38
C VAL A 32 -5.73 7.91 15.71
N ARG A 33 -6.82 7.14 15.75
CA ARG A 33 -7.64 6.90 16.96
C ARG A 33 -6.90 6.22 18.13
N GLU A 34 -5.78 5.56 17.86
CA GLU A 34 -4.93 4.91 18.86
C GLU A 34 -3.77 5.82 19.31
N ILE A 35 -3.49 6.89 18.54
CA ILE A 35 -2.54 7.95 18.92
C ILE A 35 -3.23 8.86 19.94
N ASP A 36 -4.34 9.46 19.52
CA ASP A 36 -5.20 10.30 20.35
C ASP A 36 -6.64 10.22 19.83
N ARG A 37 -7.59 9.95 20.72
CA ARG A 37 -9.00 9.81 20.36
C ARG A 37 -9.63 11.14 19.98
N THR A 38 -9.13 12.27 20.48
CA THR A 38 -9.70 13.58 20.16
C THR A 38 -9.31 14.03 18.75
N TRP A 39 -8.35 13.36 18.11
CA TRP A 39 -7.92 13.70 16.75
C TRP A 39 -8.90 13.25 15.67
N ALA A 40 -9.92 12.47 16.02
CA ALA A 40 -10.96 12.04 15.10
C ALA A 40 -11.80 13.20 14.51
N GLU A 41 -11.82 14.35 15.20
CA GLU A 41 -12.60 15.53 14.81
C GLU A 41 -11.74 16.64 14.19
N LEU A 42 -10.42 16.41 14.07
CA LEU A 42 -9.51 17.39 13.49
C LEU A 42 -9.66 17.44 11.97
N ASP A 43 -9.56 18.63 11.41
CA ASP A 43 -9.33 18.78 9.97
C ASP A 43 -7.97 18.16 9.60
N ASP A 44 -7.80 17.74 8.34
CA ASP A 44 -6.58 17.09 7.88
C ASP A 44 -5.30 17.91 8.15
N TRP A 45 -5.35 19.23 7.95
CA TRP A 45 -4.22 20.12 8.23
C TRP A 45 -3.89 20.22 9.74
N GLU A 46 -4.90 20.10 10.62
CA GLU A 46 -4.70 20.09 12.07
C GLU A 46 -4.10 18.76 12.51
N LEU A 47 -4.55 17.65 11.93
CA LEU A 47 -3.96 16.34 12.15
C LEU A 47 -2.49 16.31 11.76
N LEU A 48 -2.14 16.84 10.58
CA LEU A 48 -0.74 16.95 10.13
C LEU A 48 0.09 17.80 11.10
N SER A 49 -0.46 18.92 11.57
CA SER A 49 0.20 19.79 12.55
C SER A 49 0.40 19.08 13.90
N ALA A 50 -0.61 18.34 14.36
CA ALA A 50 -0.57 17.58 15.61
C ALA A 50 0.46 16.45 15.55
N LEU A 51 0.53 15.72 14.43
CA LEU A 51 1.55 14.69 14.18
C LEU A 51 2.96 15.27 14.22
N ALA A 52 3.19 16.42 13.57
CA ALA A 52 4.49 17.07 13.55
C ALA A 52 4.95 17.55 14.94
N ALA A 53 4.01 18.00 15.78
CA ALA A 53 4.29 18.47 17.14
C ALA A 53 4.38 17.36 18.19
N HIS A 54 4.01 16.12 17.85
CA HIS A 54 3.88 15.03 18.80
C HIS A 54 5.24 14.47 19.26
N GLU A 55 5.42 14.27 20.57
CA GLU A 55 6.69 13.89 21.20
C GLU A 55 7.31 12.58 20.69
N ARG A 56 6.48 11.62 20.27
CA ARG A 56 6.94 10.33 19.72
C ARG A 56 7.73 10.49 18.41
N GLY A 57 7.55 11.58 17.67
CA GLY A 57 8.12 11.78 16.33
C GLY A 57 7.46 10.87 15.29
N TRP A 58 6.66 11.45 14.41
CA TRP A 58 6.02 10.77 13.29
C TRP A 58 6.75 11.10 11.99
N ASP A 59 6.96 10.09 11.14
CA ASP A 59 7.53 10.29 9.81
C ASP A 59 6.48 10.76 8.79
N GLY A 60 5.19 10.55 9.09
CA GLY A 60 4.13 10.94 8.16
C GLY A 60 2.73 10.41 8.45
N LEU A 61 1.84 10.70 7.50
CA LEU A 61 0.45 10.22 7.44
C LEU A 61 0.26 9.34 6.20
N ILE A 62 -0.46 8.22 6.37
CA ILE A 62 -0.98 7.41 5.28
C ILE A 62 -2.50 7.56 5.23
N THR A 63 -3.03 7.99 4.09
CA THR A 63 -4.46 8.15 3.83
C THR A 63 -4.86 7.45 2.53
N ASN A 64 -6.17 7.23 2.36
CA ASN A 64 -6.76 6.86 1.08
C ASN A 64 -7.48 8.04 0.39
N ASP A 65 -7.49 9.23 0.99
CA ASP A 65 -8.08 10.42 0.41
C ASP A 65 -7.08 11.13 -0.52
N GLU A 66 -7.33 11.05 -1.83
CA GLU A 66 -6.54 11.75 -2.84
C GLU A 66 -6.89 13.25 -2.90
N ALA A 67 -8.06 13.66 -2.39
CA ALA A 67 -8.51 15.05 -2.43
C ALA A 67 -7.57 15.96 -1.62
N MET A 68 -6.98 15.46 -0.52
CA MET A 68 -5.96 16.18 0.27
C MET A 68 -4.85 16.80 -0.59
N LEU A 69 -4.44 16.14 -1.68
CA LEU A 69 -3.37 16.64 -2.57
C LEU A 69 -3.74 17.92 -3.32
N SER A 70 -5.02 18.24 -3.39
CA SER A 70 -5.52 19.46 -4.05
C SER A 70 -5.81 20.58 -3.06
N LEU A 71 -5.61 20.35 -1.76
CA LEU A 71 -5.91 21.32 -0.72
C LEU A 71 -4.65 22.13 -0.36
N PRO A 72 -4.64 23.47 -0.59
CA PRO A 72 -3.42 24.28 -0.40
C PRO A 72 -2.91 24.33 1.05
N LYS A 73 -3.81 24.24 2.03
CA LYS A 73 -3.47 24.39 3.45
C LYS A 73 -2.66 23.18 3.94
N GLU A 74 -3.10 21.99 3.56
CA GLU A 74 -2.52 20.69 3.85
C GLU A 74 -1.14 20.59 3.21
N MET A 75 -1.00 20.99 1.95
CA MET A 75 0.30 21.02 1.26
C MET A 75 1.27 22.01 1.92
N THR A 76 0.77 23.15 2.40
CA THR A 76 1.59 24.13 3.13
C THR A 76 2.07 23.56 4.47
N VAL A 77 1.20 22.88 5.23
CA VAL A 77 1.59 22.24 6.50
C VAL A 77 2.62 21.14 6.25
N LEU A 78 2.45 20.31 5.22
CA LEU A 78 3.43 19.28 4.88
C LEU A 78 4.81 19.88 4.57
N ASP A 79 4.86 20.92 3.74
CA ASP A 79 6.12 21.61 3.38
C ASP A 79 6.82 22.19 4.62
N GLN A 80 6.06 22.82 5.52
CA GLN A 80 6.59 23.43 6.75
C GLN A 80 7.06 22.40 7.78
N THR A 81 6.37 21.26 7.88
CA THR A 81 6.63 20.25 8.91
C THR A 81 7.65 19.20 8.46
N GLY A 82 7.84 19.05 7.15
CA GLY A 82 8.71 18.01 6.60
C GLY A 82 8.14 16.60 6.75
N LEU A 83 6.83 16.46 7.00
CA LEU A 83 6.15 15.17 7.08
C LEU A 83 6.02 14.52 5.70
N THR A 84 6.05 13.19 5.68
CA THR A 84 5.72 12.41 4.47
C THR A 84 4.22 12.18 4.40
N LEU A 85 3.59 12.46 3.27
CA LEU A 85 2.22 12.04 2.97
C LEU A 85 2.23 10.85 2.00
N VAL A 86 1.55 9.76 2.38
CA VAL A 86 1.36 8.60 1.52
C VAL A 86 -0.12 8.46 1.21
N VAL A 87 -0.47 8.61 -0.06
CA VAL A 87 -1.83 8.45 -0.56
C VAL A 87 -1.93 7.08 -1.22
N ALA A 88 -2.55 6.12 -0.54
CA ALA A 88 -2.83 4.80 -1.08
C ALA A 88 -4.16 4.82 -1.83
N LYS A 89 -4.12 5.01 -3.15
CA LYS A 89 -5.32 5.10 -3.98
C LYS A 89 -6.11 3.79 -3.90
N GLY A 90 -7.20 3.82 -3.16
CA GLY A 90 -8.26 2.82 -3.27
C GLY A 90 -9.13 3.16 -4.48
N GLU A 91 -9.37 2.21 -5.39
CA GLU A 91 -10.50 2.36 -6.30
C GLU A 91 -11.79 2.28 -5.46
N GLY A 92 -12.38 3.44 -5.16
CA GLY A 92 -13.54 3.58 -4.27
C GLY A 92 -13.20 3.43 -2.77
N HIS A 93 -14.24 3.42 -1.93
CA HIS A 93 -14.15 3.14 -0.49
C HIS A 93 -13.83 1.66 -0.18
N ASN A 94 -12.85 1.05 -0.86
CA ASN A 94 -12.43 -0.33 -0.63
C ASN A 94 -11.18 -0.38 0.28
N PRO A 95 -11.34 -0.58 1.60
CA PRO A 95 -10.23 -0.57 2.55
C PRO A 95 -9.20 -1.68 2.31
N VAL A 96 -9.62 -2.84 1.78
CA VAL A 96 -8.71 -3.96 1.50
C VAL A 96 -7.74 -3.61 0.38
N ARG A 97 -8.22 -2.94 -0.67
CA ARG A 97 -7.37 -2.49 -1.78
C ARG A 97 -6.37 -1.42 -1.33
N ALA A 98 -6.79 -0.47 -0.49
CA ALA A 98 -5.89 0.53 0.07
C ALA A 98 -4.75 -0.11 0.86
N VAL A 99 -5.07 -1.07 1.74
CA VAL A 99 -4.06 -1.85 2.48
C VAL A 99 -3.16 -2.64 1.54
N GLY A 100 -3.70 -3.37 0.57
CA GLY A 100 -2.90 -4.15 -0.39
C GLY A 100 -1.93 -3.26 -1.18
N THR A 101 -2.41 -2.11 -1.68
CA THR A 101 -1.58 -1.11 -2.35
C THR A 101 -0.48 -0.60 -1.43
N LEU A 102 -0.81 -0.25 -0.18
CA LEU A 102 0.19 0.18 0.81
C LEU A 102 1.28 -0.89 0.97
N LEU A 103 0.91 -2.14 1.21
CA LEU A 103 1.86 -3.23 1.47
C LEU A 103 2.80 -3.48 0.28
N CYS A 104 2.31 -3.37 -0.96
CA CYS A 104 3.13 -3.51 -2.17
C CYS A 104 4.26 -2.47 -2.24
N HIS A 105 4.08 -1.29 -1.62
CA HIS A 105 5.03 -0.18 -1.72
C HIS A 105 5.72 0.17 -0.39
N LEU A 106 5.23 -0.32 0.74
CA LEU A 106 5.64 0.13 2.08
C LEU A 106 7.14 0.01 2.33
N SER A 107 7.76 -1.09 1.90
CA SER A 107 9.21 -1.28 2.02
C SER A 107 10.00 -0.19 1.29
N HIS A 108 9.58 0.14 0.07
CA HIS A 108 10.22 1.18 -0.73
C HIS A 108 10.00 2.57 -0.14
N VAL A 109 8.76 2.89 0.28
CA VAL A 109 8.44 4.14 0.96
C VAL A 109 9.32 4.29 2.19
N CYS A 110 9.38 3.29 3.07
CA CYS A 110 10.18 3.38 4.30
C CYS A 110 11.67 3.62 4.03
N HIS A 111 12.21 3.00 2.97
CA HIS A 111 13.61 3.14 2.60
C HIS A 111 13.94 4.52 1.99
N GLN A 112 12.98 5.14 1.30
CA GLN A 112 13.13 6.42 0.62
C GLN A 112 12.59 7.61 1.43
N THR A 113 11.93 7.38 2.56
CA THR A 113 11.51 8.44 3.48
C THR A 113 12.72 9.11 4.12
N THR A 114 12.83 10.43 3.94
CA THR A 114 13.83 11.29 4.56
C THR A 114 13.15 12.17 5.63
N PRO A 115 13.45 11.99 6.93
CA PRO A 115 12.88 12.81 8.00
C PRO A 115 13.17 14.29 7.82
N GLY A 116 12.16 15.12 8.09
CA GLY A 116 12.29 16.58 7.99
C GLY A 116 12.23 17.12 6.56
N THR A 117 12.05 16.25 5.56
CA THR A 117 11.82 16.65 4.17
C THR A 117 10.42 16.23 3.77
N ALA A 118 9.61 17.20 3.32
CA ALA A 118 8.26 16.91 2.84
C ALA A 118 8.33 16.01 1.61
N GLN A 119 7.64 14.88 1.65
CA GLN A 119 7.61 13.90 0.56
C GLN A 119 6.18 13.41 0.33
N ILE A 120 5.76 13.32 -0.93
CA ILE A 120 4.42 12.86 -1.29
C ILE A 120 4.52 11.59 -2.12
N TRP A 121 3.88 10.52 -1.66
CA TRP A 121 3.79 9.24 -2.35
C TRP A 121 2.37 8.97 -2.82
N ARG A 122 2.15 8.96 -4.13
CA ARG A 122 0.88 8.55 -4.73
C ARG A 122 0.97 7.09 -5.15
N LEU A 123 0.40 6.20 -4.35
CA LEU A 123 0.45 4.76 -4.61
C LEU A 123 -0.76 4.32 -5.43
N SER A 124 -0.53 3.47 -6.42
CA SER A 124 -1.58 2.85 -7.21
C SER A 124 -1.14 1.48 -7.71
N VAL A 125 -2.09 0.56 -7.84
CA VAL A 125 -1.86 -0.76 -8.42
C VAL A 125 -2.73 -0.89 -9.66
N ALA A 126 -2.12 -1.19 -10.81
CA ALA A 126 -2.85 -1.37 -12.05
C ALA A 126 -3.66 -2.69 -12.01
N GLN A 127 -4.94 -2.62 -12.39
CA GLN A 127 -5.69 -3.84 -12.69
C GLN A 127 -5.10 -4.52 -13.92
N ARG A 128 -4.77 -5.80 -13.79
CA ARG A 128 -4.34 -6.62 -14.92
C ARG A 128 -5.51 -7.45 -15.42
N LYS A 129 -5.64 -7.53 -16.75
CA LYS A 129 -6.52 -8.52 -17.36
C LYS A 129 -5.94 -9.91 -17.11
N PRO A 130 -6.77 -10.94 -16.87
CA PRO A 130 -6.28 -12.30 -16.81
C PRO A 130 -5.67 -12.66 -18.17
N GLU A 131 -4.46 -13.19 -18.14
CA GLU A 131 -3.80 -13.79 -19.30
C GLU A 131 -4.12 -15.29 -19.30
N SER A 132 -4.37 -15.88 -20.48
CA SER A 132 -4.63 -17.32 -20.54
C SER A 132 -3.35 -18.13 -20.33
N ALA A 133 -3.46 -19.31 -19.72
CA ALA A 133 -2.32 -20.24 -19.64
C ALA A 133 -1.80 -20.62 -21.04
N TYR A 134 -2.66 -20.61 -22.05
CA TYR A 134 -2.29 -20.88 -23.43
C TYR A 134 -1.34 -19.82 -24.00
N GLU A 135 -1.56 -18.52 -23.72
CA GLU A 135 -0.62 -17.46 -24.12
C GLU A 135 0.76 -17.64 -23.50
N TYR A 136 0.85 -18.18 -22.27
CA TYR A 136 2.13 -18.53 -21.67
C TYR A 136 2.76 -19.76 -22.35
N LEU A 137 1.97 -20.76 -22.75
CA LEU A 137 2.46 -21.88 -23.54
C LEU A 137 3.01 -21.42 -24.90
N GLU A 138 2.38 -20.45 -25.57
CA GLU A 138 2.89 -19.85 -26.81
C GLU A 138 4.25 -19.17 -26.59
N ARG A 139 4.39 -18.39 -25.52
CA ARG A 139 5.68 -17.75 -25.16
C ARG A 139 6.77 -18.79 -24.88
N ILE A 140 6.44 -19.87 -24.19
CA ILE A 140 7.37 -20.97 -23.90
C ILE A 140 7.75 -21.70 -25.19
N ALA A 141 6.78 -21.97 -26.06
CA ALA A 141 6.99 -22.65 -27.34
C ALA A 141 7.94 -21.84 -28.24
N ALA A 142 7.70 -20.53 -28.35
CA ALA A 142 8.56 -19.60 -29.09
C ALA A 142 9.99 -19.57 -28.52
N ARG A 143 10.14 -19.41 -27.20
CA ARG A 143 11.47 -19.38 -26.54
C ARG A 143 12.23 -20.69 -26.71
N SER A 144 11.52 -21.81 -26.70
CA SER A 144 12.10 -23.16 -26.74
C SER A 144 12.16 -23.75 -28.17
N LYS A 145 11.87 -22.94 -29.20
CA LYS A 145 11.84 -23.34 -30.61
C LYS A 145 11.02 -24.62 -30.86
N THR A 146 9.85 -24.71 -30.24
CA THR A 146 8.93 -25.85 -30.31
C THR A 146 7.51 -25.37 -30.59
N THR A 147 6.53 -26.26 -30.59
CA THR A 147 5.10 -25.93 -30.72
C THR A 147 4.36 -26.16 -29.41
N VAL A 148 3.26 -25.40 -29.21
CA VAL A 148 2.37 -25.60 -28.06
C VAL A 148 1.83 -27.02 -28.00
N ALA A 149 1.47 -27.60 -29.16
CA ALA A 149 0.99 -28.98 -29.24
C ALA A 149 2.01 -29.98 -28.68
N LYS A 150 3.30 -29.80 -29.00
CA LYS A 150 4.36 -30.66 -28.46
C LYS A 150 4.49 -30.51 -26.95
N LEU A 151 4.45 -29.28 -26.43
CA LEU A 151 4.48 -29.01 -24.98
C LEU A 151 3.30 -29.67 -24.26
N VAL A 152 2.09 -29.57 -24.82
CA VAL A 152 0.88 -30.15 -24.21
C VAL A 152 0.94 -31.68 -24.18
N VAL A 153 1.46 -32.32 -25.23
CA VAL A 153 1.63 -33.78 -25.27
C VAL A 153 2.70 -34.24 -24.27
N GLU A 154 3.85 -33.55 -24.25
CA GLU A 154 5.00 -33.88 -23.41
C GLU A 154 4.68 -33.73 -21.91
N HIS A 155 3.93 -32.69 -21.53
CA HIS A 155 3.56 -32.40 -20.15
C HIS A 155 2.12 -32.77 -19.79
N LYS A 156 1.50 -33.68 -20.54
CA LYS A 156 0.13 -34.11 -20.28
C LYS A 156 0.04 -34.81 -18.91
N VAL A 157 -0.62 -34.15 -17.95
CA VAL A 157 -0.92 -34.74 -16.64
C VAL A 157 -2.03 -35.79 -16.81
N ARG A 158 -1.76 -37.03 -16.42
CA ARG A 158 -2.66 -38.18 -16.67
C ARG A 158 -3.83 -38.27 -15.68
N ASP A 159 -3.74 -37.61 -14.53
CA ASP A 159 -4.79 -37.59 -13.50
C ASP A 159 -5.09 -36.15 -13.03
N LEU A 160 -5.91 -35.43 -13.78
CA LEU A 160 -6.65 -34.28 -13.22
C LEU A 160 -7.86 -34.85 -12.49
N GLY A 161 -7.65 -35.33 -11.27
CA GLY A 161 -8.68 -35.92 -10.43
C GLY A 161 -9.91 -35.02 -10.35
N ARG A 162 -10.96 -35.37 -11.10
CA ARG A 162 -12.32 -34.88 -10.83
C ARG A 162 -12.78 -35.56 -9.55
N SER A 163 -12.39 -35.02 -8.40
CA SER A 163 -13.17 -35.24 -7.19
C SER A 163 -14.47 -34.45 -7.32
N ARG A 164 -15.52 -35.19 -7.67
CA ARG A 164 -16.92 -34.84 -7.46
C ARG A 164 -17.15 -34.57 -5.98
N THR A 165 -17.66 -33.39 -5.63
CA THR A 165 -18.97 -33.14 -4.99
C THR A 165 -19.14 -31.65 -4.82
#